data_AF-A0A4Q7KTN7-F1
#
_entry.id   AF-A0A4Q7KTN7-F1
#
_cell.length_a   1.000
_cell.length_b   1.000
_cell.length_c   1.000
_cell.angle_alpha   90.00
_cell.angle_beta   90.00
_cell.angle_gamma   90.00
#
_symmetry.space_group_name_H-M   'P 1'
#
loop_
_entity.id
_entity.type
_entity.pdbx_description
1 polymer ?
#
loop_
_entity_poly.entity_id
_entity_poly.type
_entity_poly.pdbx_seq_one_letter_code
_entity_poly.pdbx_strand_id
1 'polypeptide(L)' 'MRARDLPGASWRKSSRSGGGEQCVELAHSAGGAVRDSKNPDGPVLAAVDLAGLISAAKRGAAAV' A
#
# COMPACT_ATOMS: atom_id res chain seq x y z
N MET A 1 -13.03 -3.02 3.30
CA MET A 1 -12.08 -3.58 4.30
C MET A 1 -11.31 -2.41 4.92
N ARG A 2 -11.09 -2.42 6.24
CA ARG A 2 -10.28 -1.43 6.98
C ARG A 2 -8.93 -2.04 7.36
N ALA A 3 -7.96 -1.21 7.71
CA ALA A 3 -6.61 -1.70 8.05
C ALA A 3 -6.59 -2.65 9.25
N ARG A 4 -7.48 -2.40 10.24
CA ARG A 4 -7.65 -3.26 11.42
C ARG A 4 -8.26 -4.63 11.10
N ASP A 5 -8.89 -4.77 9.93
CA ASP A 5 -9.52 -6.02 9.50
C ASP A 5 -8.52 -6.97 8.80
N LEU A 6 -7.24 -6.58 8.69
CA LEU A 6 -6.15 -7.37 8.12
C LEU A 6 -5.26 -7.94 9.24
N PRO A 7 -5.64 -9.06 9.87
CA PRO A 7 -4.84 -9.67 10.93
C PRO A 7 -3.46 -10.09 10.40
N GLY A 8 -2.41 -9.76 11.14
CA GLY A 8 -1.02 -10.05 10.76
C GLY A 8 -0.41 -9.11 9.71
N ALA A 9 -1.11 -8.04 9.30
CA ALA A 9 -0.54 -7.05 8.39
C ALA A 9 0.57 -6.23 9.06
N SER A 10 1.82 -6.48 8.64
CA SER A 10 2.97 -5.65 9.00
C SER A 10 3.09 -4.48 8.03
N TRP A 11 2.56 -3.32 8.43
CA TRP A 11 2.61 -2.09 7.63
C TRP A 11 4.02 -1.49 7.59
N ARG A 12 4.48 -1.17 6.39
CA ARG A 12 5.82 -0.62 6.15
C ARG A 12 5.73 0.62 5.27
N LYS A 13 6.16 1.75 5.84
CA LYS A 13 6.40 3.00 5.12
C LYS A 13 7.75 2.95 4.40
N SER A 14 7.86 3.61 3.25
CA SER A 14 9.16 3.79 2.58
C SER A 14 10.03 4.78 3.36
N SER A 15 11.32 4.49 3.53
CA SER A 15 12.29 5.42 4.12
C SER A 15 12.50 6.70 3.30
N ARG A 16 12.00 6.73 2.06
CA ARG A 16 12.04 7.88 1.16
C ARG A 16 10.84 8.83 1.37
N SER A 17 9.93 8.47 2.26
CA SER A 17 8.76 9.28 2.64
C SER A 17 9.18 10.27 3.73
N GLY A 18 9.89 11.33 3.34
CA GLY A 18 10.51 12.29 4.28
C GLY A 18 9.93 13.70 4.28
N GLY A 19 9.19 14.11 3.24
CA GLY A 19 8.81 15.53 3.09
C GLY A 19 7.58 15.81 2.21
N GLY A 20 6.67 14.86 2.04
CA GLY A 20 5.52 15.00 1.13
C GLY A 20 4.17 14.58 1.72
N GLU A 21 3.10 15.08 1.10
CA GLU A 21 1.70 14.93 1.52
C GLU A 21 1.00 13.64 1.04
N GLN A 22 1.72 12.73 0.40
CA GLN A 22 1.14 11.57 -0.31
C GLN A 22 1.80 10.27 0.16
N CYS A 23 1.89 10.07 1.48
CA CYS A 23 2.54 8.91 2.06
C CYS A 23 1.59 7.70 2.03
N VAL A 24 1.99 6.64 1.32
CA VAL A 24 1.32 5.33 1.38
C VAL A 24 2.16 4.33 2.17
N GLU A 25 1.49 3.36 2.79
CA GLU A 25 2.11 2.23 3.47
C GLU A 25 1.65 0.92 2.83
N LEU A 26 2.55 -0.06 2.79
CA LEU A 26 2.30 -1.37 2.20
C LEU A 26 2.38 -2.43 3.29
N ALA A 27 1.52 -3.45 3.23
CA ALA A 27 1.62 -4.64 4.07
C ALA A 27 1.77 -5.90 3.22
N HIS A 28 2.67 -6.78 3.63
CA HIS A 28 2.85 -8.10 3.03
C HIS A 28 1.92 -9.11 3.71
N SER A 29 0.62 -8.97 3.45
CA SER A 29 -0.42 -9.94 3.84
C SER A 29 -0.68 -10.95 2.71
N ALA A 30 -1.50 -11.98 2.97
CA ALA A 30 -1.97 -12.89 1.93
C ALA A 30 -2.72 -12.09 0.84
N GLY A 31 -2.02 -11.81 -0.26
CA GLY A 31 -2.52 -10.99 -1.36
C GLY A 31 -2.10 -9.53 -1.34
N GLY A 32 -1.36 -9.03 -0.34
CA GLY A 32 -0.87 -7.65 -0.30
C GLY A 32 -1.93 -6.59 0.02
N ALA A 33 -1.51 -5.52 0.69
CA ALA A 33 -2.39 -4.39 0.98
C ALA A 33 -1.68 -3.03 0.90
N VAL A 34 -2.44 -1.98 0.56
CA VAL A 34 -2.01 -0.58 0.48
C VAL A 34 -2.97 0.29 1.29
N ARG A 35 -2.42 1.20 2.09
CA ARG A 35 -3.21 2.22 2.80
C ARG A 35 -2.59 3.59 2.73
N ASP A 36 -3.40 4.61 2.99
CA ASP A 36 -2.94 5.95 3.27
C ASP A 36 -2.32 6.02 4.67
N SER A 37 -1.07 6.50 4.75
CA SER A 37 -0.38 6.69 6.02
C SER A 37 -1.05 7.75 6.89
N LYS A 38 -1.73 8.74 6.29
CA LYS A 38 -2.38 9.83 7.03
C LYS A 38 -3.68 9.37 7.69
N ASN A 39 -4.29 8.31 7.17
CA ASN A 39 -5.49 7.70 7.72
C ASN A 39 -5.28 6.19 7.98
N PRO A 40 -4.50 5.82 9.02
CA PRO A 40 -4.11 4.43 9.27
C PRO A 40 -5.29 3.50 9.58
N ASP A 41 -6.42 4.06 10.04
CA ASP A 41 -7.70 3.37 10.29
C ASP A 41 -8.68 3.45 9.10
N GLY A 42 -8.25 4.09 8.02
CA GLY A 42 -9.02 4.30 6.82
C GLY A 42 -9.31 3.03 6.02
N PRO A 43 -10.03 3.17 4.91
CA PRO A 43 -10.16 2.11 3.91
C PRO A 43 -8.78 1.69 3.39
N VAL A 44 -8.65 0.41 3.09
CA VAL A 44 -7.44 -0.17 2.51
C VAL A 44 -7.75 -0.83 1.17
N LEU A 45 -6.79 -0.76 0.25
CA LEU A 45 -6.78 -1.62 -0.92
C LEU A 45 -6.17 -2.95 -0.48
N ALA A 46 -6.94 -4.04 -0.56
CA ALA A 46 -6.52 -5.38 -0.20
C ALA A 46 -6.44 -6.27 -1.45
N ALA A 47 -5.80 -7.43 -1.34
CA ALA A 47 -5.56 -8.35 -2.46
C ALA A 47 -4.84 -7.67 -3.64
N VAL A 48 -3.93 -6.73 -3.33
CA VAL A 48 -3.11 -6.02 -4.31
C VAL A 48 -1.92 -6.89 -4.72
N ASP A 49 -1.84 -7.23 -6.01
CA ASP A 49 -0.60 -7.76 -6.61
C ASP A 49 0.48 -6.66 -6.58
N LEU A 50 1.19 -6.56 -5.46
CA LEU A 50 2.26 -5.60 -5.22
C LEU A 50 3.38 -5.77 -6.24
N ALA A 51 3.69 -6.99 -6.65
CA ALA A 51 4.76 -7.25 -7.60
C ALA A 51 4.38 -6.76 -9.01
N GLY A 52 3.18 -7.08 -9.47
CA GLY A 52 2.63 -6.58 -10.72
C GLY A 52 2.50 -5.06 -10.72
N LEU A 53 1.95 -4.48 -9.65
CA LEU A 53 1.81 -3.04 -9.48
C LEU A 53 3.16 -2.30 -9.55
N ILE A 54 4.16 -2.76 -8.80
CA ILE A 54 5.50 -2.15 -8.82
C ILE A 54 6.13 -2.29 -10.21
N SER A 55 5.94 -3.44 -10.86
CA SER A 55 6.47 -3.68 -12.20
C SER A 55 5.81 -2.79 -13.24
N ALA A 56 4.49 -2.58 -13.17
CA ALA A 56 3.75 -1.66 -14.03
C ALA A 56 4.17 -0.21 -13.80
N ALA A 57 4.27 0.21 -12.53
CA ALA A 57 4.72 1.55 -12.16
C ALA A 57 6.14 1.85 -12.68
N LYS A 58 7.07 0.90 -12.56
CA LYS A 58 8.43 1.02 -13.12
C LYS A 58 8.44 1.18 -14.64
N ARG A 59 7.45 0.62 -15.34
CA ARG A 59 7.30 0.75 -16.80
C ARG A 59 6.51 2.01 -17.21
N GLY A 60 6.02 2.81 -16.26
CA GLY A 60 5.15 3.96 -16.54
C GLY A 60 3.76 3.57 -17.05
N ALA A 61 3.37 2.31 -16.89
CA ALA A 61 2.04 1.84 -17.30
C ALA A 61 1.04 2.14 -16.18
N ALA A 62 0.33 3.25 -16.28
CA ALA A 62 -0.92 3.41 -15.55
C ALA A 62 -1.97 2.54 -16.25
N ALA A 63 -2.59 1.61 -15.52
CA ALA A 63 -3.79 0.94 -16.00
C ALA A 63 -4.84 2.02 -16.24
N VAL A 64 -5.20 2.21 -17.51
CA VAL A 64 -6.30 3.07 -17.96
C VAL A 64 -7.62 2.35 -17.74
#